data_AF-A0A254QHA8-F1
#
_entry.id   AF-A0A254QHA8-F1
#
_cell.length_a   1.000
_cell.length_b   1.000
_cell.length_c   1.000
_cell.angle_alpha   90.00
_cell.angle_beta   90.00
_cell.angle_gamma   90.00
#
_symmetry.space_group_name_H-M   'P 1'
#
loop_
_entity.id
_entity.type
_entity.pdbx_description
1 polymer ?
#
loop_
_entity_poly.entity_id
_entity_poly.type
_entity_poly.pdbx_seq_one_letter_code
_entity_poly.pdbx_strand_id
1 'polypeptide(L)'
;MHMTRLERLVELVNDHALDGFLAQTPASLGYLVDFPEDAHERFMVLAVHKSGQHCLICPALSSIQARRAGITNIRDWRDGENPVALFTDLIEEWSGEAGVFLVDDHMPAKMLLEMQQAFIGIRFVSGGSYLGQLTGVKDAEELAKMKAAGELADQVFLKVKSSLTEGMTELDLEKVIRDEFSRLGGIPTFCIVGFGPG
;
A
#
# COMPACT_ATOMS: atom_id res chain seq x y z
N MET A 1 7.86 24.14 -5.93
CA MET A 1 8.26 22.74 -5.65
C MET A 1 7.00 22.04 -5.17
N HIS A 2 6.58 20.96 -5.80
CA HIS A 2 5.39 20.23 -5.35
C HIS A 2 5.77 19.43 -4.10
N MET A 3 4.91 19.50 -3.08
CA MET A 3 5.07 18.74 -1.85
C MET A 3 4.95 17.24 -2.13
N THR A 4 5.87 16.46 -1.59
CA THR A 4 5.87 15.00 -1.68
C THR A 4 4.72 14.40 -0.87
N ARG A 5 4.38 13.14 -1.16
CA ARG A 5 3.32 12.42 -0.44
C ARG A 5 3.65 12.19 1.03
N LEU A 6 4.94 12.01 1.36
CA LEU A 6 5.43 11.94 2.74
C LEU A 6 5.26 13.28 3.45
N GLU A 7 5.62 14.40 2.83
CA GLU A 7 5.42 15.73 3.44
C GLU A 7 3.93 16.01 3.69
N ARG A 8 3.05 15.66 2.74
CA ARG A 8 1.57 15.75 2.94
C ARG A 8 1.08 14.89 4.11
N LEU A 9 1.63 13.69 4.27
CA LEU A 9 1.31 12.82 5.39
C LEU A 9 1.79 13.43 6.72
N VAL A 10 2.99 14.01 6.74
CA VAL A 10 3.56 14.66 7.92
C VAL A 10 2.74 15.87 8.35
N GLU A 11 2.31 16.72 7.41
CA GLU A 11 1.38 17.81 7.71
C GLU A 11 0.09 17.30 8.34
N LEU A 12 -0.54 16.30 7.71
CA LEU A 12 -1.76 15.69 8.23
C LEU A 12 -1.58 15.13 9.64
N VAL A 13 -0.47 14.43 9.91
CA VAL A 13 -0.16 13.87 11.23
C VAL A 13 -0.02 15.00 12.27
N ASN A 14 0.65 16.09 11.92
CA ASN A 14 0.81 17.25 12.79
C ASN A 14 -0.51 17.97 13.06
N ASP A 15 -1.35 18.17 12.03
CA ASP A 15 -2.66 18.84 12.14
C ASP A 15 -3.61 18.10 13.11
N HIS A 16 -3.44 16.79 13.24
CA HIS A 16 -4.21 15.95 14.14
C HIS A 16 -3.53 15.66 15.49
N ALA A 17 -2.38 16.30 15.78
CA ALA A 17 -1.59 16.08 16.99
C ALA A 17 -1.21 14.60 17.21
N LEU A 18 -0.85 13.90 16.14
CA LEU A 18 -0.40 12.51 16.12
C LEU A 18 1.13 12.46 16.03
N ASP A 19 1.72 11.31 16.36
CA ASP A 19 3.18 11.11 16.36
C ASP A 19 3.71 10.50 15.06
N GLY A 20 2.85 9.79 14.32
CA GLY A 20 3.25 9.23 13.04
C GLY A 20 2.23 8.29 12.41
N PHE A 21 2.67 7.64 11.34
CA PHE A 21 1.92 6.63 10.60
C PHE A 21 2.80 5.39 10.37
N LEU A 22 2.21 4.21 10.54
CA LEU A 22 2.82 2.91 10.31
C LEU A 22 2.13 2.25 9.11
N ALA A 23 2.74 2.41 7.95
CA ALA A 23 2.27 1.87 6.67
C ALA A 23 2.81 0.46 6.46
N GLN A 24 1.92 -0.49 6.17
CA GLN A 24 2.28 -1.90 5.97
C GLN A 24 1.73 -2.44 4.65
N THR A 25 0.57 -1.97 4.21
CA THR A 25 -0.11 -2.52 3.03
C THR A 25 0.59 -2.13 1.74
N PRO A 26 0.52 -2.95 0.67
CA PRO A 26 1.06 -2.58 -0.64
C PRO A 26 0.50 -1.24 -1.16
N ALA A 27 -0.76 -0.92 -0.82
CA ALA A 27 -1.40 0.33 -1.22
C ALA A 27 -0.78 1.55 -0.54
N SER A 28 -0.55 1.51 0.78
CA SER A 28 0.05 2.62 1.52
C SER A 28 1.54 2.77 1.19
N LEU A 29 2.29 1.67 1.11
CA LEU A 29 3.70 1.69 0.70
C LEU A 29 3.88 2.18 -0.74
N GLY A 30 3.06 1.70 -1.67
CA GLY A 30 3.05 2.17 -3.05
C GLY A 30 2.69 3.64 -3.18
N TYR A 31 1.72 4.12 -2.41
CA TYR A 31 1.37 5.54 -2.41
C TYR A 31 2.51 6.39 -1.84
N LEU A 32 3.03 6.08 -0.65
CA LEU A 32 3.95 6.95 0.08
C LEU A 32 5.38 6.95 -0.47
N VAL A 33 5.87 5.78 -0.92
CA VAL A 33 7.29 5.58 -1.27
C VAL A 33 7.50 4.78 -2.57
N ASP A 34 6.46 4.63 -3.40
CA ASP A 34 6.50 3.91 -4.68
C ASP A 34 7.05 2.46 -4.57
N PHE A 35 6.74 1.80 -3.44
CA PHE A 35 7.20 0.44 -3.14
C PHE A 35 6.03 -0.48 -2.71
N PRO A 36 5.16 -0.93 -3.64
CA PRO A 36 3.96 -1.70 -3.33
C PRO A 36 4.26 -3.20 -3.05
N GLU A 37 5.17 -3.48 -2.13
CA GLU A 37 5.58 -4.83 -1.74
C GLU A 37 4.55 -5.49 -0.82
N ASP A 38 4.19 -6.75 -1.11
CA ASP A 38 3.39 -7.59 -0.23
C ASP A 38 4.32 -8.50 0.59
N ALA A 39 4.42 -8.21 1.89
CA ALA A 39 5.24 -8.98 2.81
C ALA A 39 4.58 -10.29 3.27
N HIS A 40 3.33 -10.55 2.89
CA HIS A 40 2.51 -11.66 3.35
C HIS A 40 2.50 -11.75 4.89
N GLU A 41 2.99 -12.83 5.47
CA GLU A 41 3.11 -13.02 6.92
C GLU A 41 4.33 -12.36 7.56
N ARG A 42 5.30 -11.90 6.75
CA ARG A 42 6.57 -11.36 7.24
C ARG A 42 6.38 -9.95 7.79
N PHE A 43 7.09 -9.64 8.86
CA PHE A 43 7.04 -8.31 9.45
C PHE A 43 7.66 -7.26 8.50
N MET A 44 6.83 -6.33 8.04
CA MET A 44 7.24 -5.18 7.25
C MET A 44 6.42 -3.96 7.65
N VAL A 45 7.08 -2.83 7.90
CA VAL A 45 6.39 -1.57 8.19
C VAL A 45 7.26 -0.39 7.77
N LEU A 46 6.69 0.55 7.02
CA LEU A 46 7.23 1.89 6.85
C LEU A 46 6.69 2.75 7.98
N ALA A 47 7.57 3.13 8.91
CA ALA A 47 7.25 4.09 9.93
C ALA A 47 7.56 5.50 9.43
N VAL A 48 6.63 6.44 9.59
CA VAL A 48 6.76 7.85 9.25
C VAL A 48 6.44 8.67 10.49
N HIS A 49 7.41 9.43 11.00
CA HIS A 49 7.27 10.26 12.18
C HIS A 49 6.85 11.69 11.83
N LYS A 50 6.17 12.38 12.75
CA LYS A 50 5.75 13.79 12.59
C LYS A 50 6.89 14.79 12.33
N SER A 51 8.15 14.40 12.59
CA SER A 51 9.34 15.21 12.24
C SER A 51 9.74 15.11 10.76
N GLY A 52 9.10 14.23 9.99
CA GLY A 52 9.48 13.91 8.61
C GLY A 52 10.50 12.78 8.48
N GLN A 53 11.03 12.27 9.59
CA GLN A 53 11.85 11.06 9.58
C GLN A 53 11.00 9.84 9.21
N HIS A 54 11.53 8.97 8.36
CA HIS A 54 10.90 7.72 8.00
C HIS A 54 11.91 6.58 7.93
N CYS A 55 11.47 5.35 8.20
CA CYS A 55 12.30 4.15 8.19
C CYS A 55 11.44 2.96 7.75
N LEU A 56 11.95 2.16 6.81
CA LEU A 56 11.34 0.88 6.45
C LEU A 56 11.98 -0.23 7.28
N ILE A 57 11.18 -0.98 8.03
CA ILE A 57 11.57 -2.25 8.63
C ILE A 57 11.08 -3.35 7.69
N CYS A 58 11.95 -4.22 7.19
CA CYS A 58 11.55 -5.23 6.20
C CYS A 58 12.47 -6.47 6.22
N PRO A 59 12.04 -7.60 5.62
CA PRO A 59 12.95 -8.72 5.38
C PRO A 59 14.16 -8.30 4.54
N ALA A 60 15.31 -8.92 4.77
CA ALA A 60 16.54 -8.68 4.00
C ALA A 60 16.36 -8.92 2.49
N LEU A 61 15.43 -9.81 2.11
CA LEU A 61 15.09 -10.06 0.70
C LEU A 61 14.33 -8.90 0.06
N SER A 62 13.57 -8.10 0.82
CA SER A 62 12.85 -6.93 0.32
C SER A 62 13.70 -5.66 0.41
N SER A 63 14.74 -5.64 1.26
CA SER A 63 15.60 -4.46 1.46
C SER A 63 16.35 -4.07 0.19
N ILE A 64 16.74 -5.05 -0.64
CA ILE A 64 17.41 -4.79 -1.93
C ILE A 64 16.48 -4.04 -2.89
N GLN A 65 15.22 -4.45 -2.98
CA GLN A 65 14.20 -3.86 -3.84
C GLN A 65 13.80 -2.48 -3.33
N ALA A 66 13.63 -2.33 -2.01
CA ALA A 66 13.37 -1.06 -1.37
C ALA A 66 14.46 -0.01 -1.66
N ARG A 67 15.74 -0.41 -1.60
CA ARG A 67 16.87 0.48 -1.99
C ARG A 67 16.81 0.90 -3.45
N ARG A 68 16.42 -0.02 -4.35
CA ARG A 68 16.23 0.29 -5.79
C ARG A 68 15.06 1.25 -6.02
N ALA A 69 14.03 1.20 -5.18
CA ALA A 69 12.93 2.16 -5.15
C ALA A 69 13.32 3.51 -4.52
N GLY A 70 14.56 3.68 -4.05
CA GLY A 70 15.06 4.95 -3.50
C GLY A 70 14.85 5.09 -1.99
N ILE A 71 14.40 4.05 -1.29
CA ILE A 71 14.27 4.06 0.18
C ILE A 71 15.68 3.95 0.79
N THR A 72 16.10 4.98 1.52
CA THR A 72 17.46 5.08 2.05
C THR A 72 17.60 4.58 3.48
N ASN A 73 16.63 4.87 4.34
CA ASN A 73 16.61 4.46 5.74
C ASN A 73 15.84 3.14 5.90
N ILE A 74 16.59 2.05 6.09
CA ILE A 74 16.06 0.69 6.16
C ILE A 74 16.71 -0.06 7.33
N ARG A 75 15.90 -0.71 8.16
CA ARG A 75 16.31 -1.71 9.15
C ARG A 75 15.84 -3.08 8.68
N ASP A 76 16.73 -3.88 8.11
CA ASP A 76 16.38 -5.19 7.61
C ASP A 76 16.65 -6.31 8.62
N TRP A 77 15.93 -7.42 8.45
CA TRP A 77 16.05 -8.60 9.32
C TRP A 77 16.06 -9.90 8.51
N ARG A 78 16.62 -10.95 9.10
CA ARG A 78 16.76 -12.30 8.55
C ARG A 78 15.94 -13.30 9.36
N ASP A 79 15.61 -14.43 8.76
CA ASP A 79 14.90 -15.51 9.44
C ASP A 79 15.63 -15.91 10.75
N GLY A 80 14.90 -15.91 11.86
CA GLY A 80 15.42 -16.17 13.21
C GLY A 80 15.75 -14.92 14.01
N GLU A 81 15.77 -13.74 13.40
CA GLU A 81 15.87 -12.46 14.11
C GLU A 81 14.49 -11.98 14.57
N ASN A 82 14.46 -11.10 15.58
CA ASN A 82 13.22 -10.51 16.07
C ASN A 82 12.96 -9.15 15.39
N PRO A 83 12.11 -9.07 14.36
CA PRO A 83 11.85 -7.81 13.66
C PRO A 83 11.12 -6.78 14.53
N VAL A 84 10.39 -7.23 15.56
CA VAL A 84 9.66 -6.35 16.47
C VAL A 84 10.63 -5.56 17.36
N ALA A 85 11.81 -6.11 17.65
CA ALA A 85 12.86 -5.37 18.36
C ALA A 85 13.36 -4.16 17.54
N LEU A 86 13.47 -4.30 16.22
CA LEU A 86 13.84 -3.18 15.34
C LEU A 86 12.78 -2.07 15.38
N PHE A 87 11.52 -2.43 15.57
CA PHE A 87 10.41 -1.48 15.74
C PHE A 87 10.49 -0.78 17.09
N THR A 88 10.70 -1.50 18.20
CA THR A 88 10.82 -0.87 19.52
C THR A 88 11.98 0.11 19.57
N ASP A 89 13.15 -0.30 19.08
CA ASP A 89 14.35 0.54 19.04
C ASP A 89 14.08 1.83 18.23
N LEU A 90 13.37 1.70 17.10
CA LEU A 90 13.03 2.84 16.24
C LEU A 90 12.10 3.83 16.94
N ILE A 91 11.07 3.33 17.60
CA ILE A 91 10.10 4.18 18.31
C ILE A 91 10.75 4.86 19.51
N GLU A 92 11.59 4.15 20.28
CA GLU A 92 12.32 4.73 21.41
C GLU A 92 13.21 5.91 20.96
N GLU A 93 13.88 5.76 19.81
CA GLU A 93 14.69 6.83 19.21
C GLU A 93 13.87 8.05 18.78
N TRP A 94 12.62 7.87 18.34
CA TRP A 94 11.79 8.94 17.78
C TRP A 94 10.88 9.64 18.78
N SER A 95 10.20 8.85 19.61
CA SER A 95 9.07 9.30 20.43
C SER A 95 9.29 9.09 21.93
N GLY A 96 10.42 8.50 22.34
CA GLY A 96 10.69 8.21 23.74
C GLY A 96 9.75 7.12 24.28
N GLU A 97 9.11 7.36 25.42
CA GLU A 97 8.34 6.33 26.15
C GLU A 97 6.87 6.19 25.70
N ALA A 98 6.30 7.13 24.92
CA ALA A 98 4.89 7.09 24.53
C ALA A 98 4.59 7.84 23.22
N GLY A 99 3.49 7.47 22.54
CA GLY A 99 3.01 8.18 21.35
C GLY A 99 1.69 7.65 20.78
N VAL A 100 1.13 8.37 19.81
CA VAL A 100 -0.09 8.00 19.09
C VAL A 100 0.21 7.84 17.60
N PHE A 101 0.17 6.60 17.12
CA PHE A 101 0.49 6.26 15.73
C PHE A 101 -0.73 5.77 14.98
N LEU A 102 -0.90 6.28 13.76
CA LEU A 102 -1.83 5.70 12.79
C LEU A 102 -1.28 4.38 12.27
N VAL A 103 -2.14 3.40 12.02
CA VAL A 103 -1.80 2.14 11.35
C VAL A 103 -2.73 1.91 10.18
N ASP A 104 -2.28 1.18 9.16
CA ASP A 104 -3.18 0.71 8.12
C ASP A 104 -4.34 -0.10 8.70
N ASP A 105 -5.56 0.14 8.21
CA ASP A 105 -6.77 -0.57 8.65
C ASP A 105 -6.72 -2.07 8.33
N HIS A 106 -5.93 -2.44 7.32
CA HIS A 106 -5.71 -3.82 6.90
C HIS A 106 -4.40 -4.41 7.41
N MET A 107 -3.72 -3.74 8.34
CA MET A 107 -2.56 -4.31 9.01
C MET A 107 -2.95 -5.63 9.70
N PRO A 108 -2.22 -6.74 9.47
CA PRO A 108 -2.51 -8.01 10.13
C PRO A 108 -2.56 -7.85 11.64
N ALA A 109 -3.64 -8.32 12.26
CA ALA A 109 -3.82 -8.24 13.70
C ALA A 109 -2.66 -8.84 14.49
N LYS A 110 -2.04 -9.92 13.98
CA LYS A 110 -0.83 -10.52 14.55
C LYS A 110 0.30 -9.48 14.72
N MET A 111 0.61 -8.74 13.66
CA MET A 111 1.65 -7.71 13.69
C MET A 111 1.30 -6.58 14.65
N LEU A 112 0.05 -6.10 14.63
CA LEU A 112 -0.41 -5.07 15.56
C LEU A 112 -0.27 -5.52 17.03
N LEU A 113 -0.66 -6.76 17.33
CA LEU A 113 -0.55 -7.33 18.68
C LEU A 113 0.91 -7.51 19.11
N GLU A 114 1.79 -7.95 18.20
CA GLU A 114 3.23 -8.06 18.46
C GLU A 114 3.84 -6.69 18.81
N MET A 115 3.50 -5.63 18.06
CA MET A 115 3.94 -4.27 18.35
C MET A 115 3.37 -3.73 19.67
N GLN A 116 2.08 -3.98 19.96
CA GLN A 116 1.43 -3.58 21.21
C GLN A 116 2.07 -4.23 22.45
N GLN A 117 2.44 -5.51 22.34
CA GLN A 117 3.10 -6.24 23.43
C GLN A 117 4.52 -5.74 23.66
N ALA A 118 5.23 -5.42 22.57
CA ALA A 118 6.62 -4.97 22.65
C ALA A 118 6.74 -3.51 23.12
N PHE A 119 5.75 -2.66 22.83
CA PHE A 119 5.78 -1.24 23.19
C PHE A 119 4.44 -0.74 23.76
N ILE A 120 4.30 -0.79 25.09
CA ILE A 120 3.05 -0.45 25.80
C ILE A 120 2.71 1.05 25.70
N GLY A 121 3.71 1.91 25.49
CA GLY A 121 3.54 3.36 25.43
C GLY A 121 2.87 3.88 24.14
N ILE A 122 2.72 3.05 23.11
CA ILE A 122 2.06 3.47 21.87
C ILE A 122 0.57 3.15 21.93
N ARG A 123 -0.22 4.17 21.62
CA ARG A 123 -1.60 4.03 21.20
C ARG A 123 -1.67 3.94 19.67
N PHE A 124 -2.15 2.82 19.16
CA PHE A 124 -2.44 2.66 17.73
C PHE A 124 -3.86 3.13 17.42
N VAL A 125 -4.02 3.85 16.30
CA VAL A 125 -5.29 4.37 15.81
C VAL A 125 -5.45 3.99 14.34
N SER A 126 -6.66 3.66 13.91
CA SER A 126 -6.96 3.36 12.50
C SER A 126 -6.62 4.57 11.61
N GLY A 127 -5.78 4.31 10.59
CA GLY A 127 -5.20 5.30 9.69
C GLY A 127 -5.92 5.42 8.35
N GLY A 128 -6.83 4.52 8.00
CA GLY A 128 -7.43 4.48 6.66
C GLY A 128 -8.20 5.74 6.29
N SER A 129 -8.97 6.31 7.22
CA SER A 129 -9.68 7.59 6.97
C SER A 129 -8.72 8.76 6.76
N TYR A 130 -7.57 8.77 7.43
CA TYR A 130 -6.54 9.80 7.30
C TYR A 130 -5.78 9.66 5.96
N LEU A 131 -5.34 8.45 5.62
CA LEU A 131 -4.71 8.18 4.33
C LEU A 131 -5.69 8.42 3.16
N GLY A 132 -6.99 8.19 3.39
CA GLY A 132 -8.09 8.53 2.49
C GLY A 132 -8.17 10.01 2.13
N GLN A 133 -7.86 10.92 3.06
CA GLN A 133 -7.80 12.36 2.77
C GLN A 133 -6.68 12.71 1.78
N LEU A 134 -5.56 11.99 1.85
CA LEU A 134 -4.42 12.20 0.96
C LEU A 134 -4.70 11.61 -0.43
N THR A 135 -5.22 10.39 -0.45
CA THR A 135 -5.48 9.62 -1.68
C THR A 135 -6.76 10.03 -2.39
N GLY A 136 -7.69 10.74 -1.72
CA GLY A 136 -8.95 11.19 -2.30
C GLY A 136 -8.79 12.27 -3.38
N VAL A 137 -7.72 13.09 -3.29
CA VAL A 137 -7.40 14.12 -4.28
C VAL A 137 -6.18 13.69 -5.09
N LYS A 138 -6.42 13.35 -6.36
CA LYS A 138 -5.39 12.87 -7.29
C LYS A 138 -4.52 14.01 -7.80
N ASP A 139 -3.22 13.76 -7.86
CA ASP A 139 -2.28 14.61 -8.58
C ASP A 139 -2.37 14.41 -10.11
N ALA A 140 -1.67 15.24 -10.87
CA ALA A 140 -1.70 15.19 -12.33
C ALA A 140 -1.14 13.86 -12.90
N GLU A 141 -0.18 13.24 -12.22
CA GLU A 141 0.42 11.97 -12.63
C GLU A 141 -0.56 10.82 -12.38
N GLU A 142 -1.20 10.79 -11.22
CA GLU A 142 -2.25 9.84 -10.88
C GLU A 142 -3.43 9.94 -11.86
N LEU A 143 -3.89 11.15 -12.18
CA LEU A 143 -4.95 11.37 -13.17
C LEU A 143 -4.55 10.87 -14.56
N ALA A 144 -3.30 11.10 -14.98
CA ALA A 144 -2.79 10.60 -16.26
C ALA A 144 -2.77 9.06 -16.28
N LYS A 145 -2.28 8.41 -15.22
CA LYS A 145 -2.29 6.94 -15.05
C LYS A 145 -3.71 6.37 -15.08
N MET A 146 -4.65 7.00 -14.36
CA MET A 146 -6.06 6.60 -14.35
C MET A 146 -6.71 6.74 -15.73
N LYS A 147 -6.42 7.82 -16.45
CA LYS A 147 -6.93 8.02 -17.81
C LYS A 147 -6.42 6.95 -18.77
N ALA A 148 -5.12 6.65 -18.74
CA ALA A 148 -4.53 5.60 -19.57
C ALA A 148 -5.14 4.21 -19.26
N ALA A 149 -5.38 3.90 -17.98
CA ALA A 149 -6.05 2.66 -17.59
C ALA A 149 -7.51 2.59 -18.10
N GLY A 150 -8.24 3.71 -18.07
CA GLY A 150 -9.59 3.81 -18.62
C GLY A 150 -9.63 3.63 -20.14
N GLU A 151 -8.72 4.29 -20.87
CA GLU A 151 -8.59 4.14 -22.33
C GLU A 151 -8.26 2.71 -22.75
N LEU A 152 -7.47 1.99 -21.94
CA LEU A 152 -7.19 0.57 -22.16
C LEU A 152 -8.44 -0.29 -21.91
N ALA A 153 -9.18 -0.03 -20.82
CA ALA A 153 -10.43 -0.73 -20.53
C ALA A 153 -11.49 -0.53 -21.63
N ASP A 154 -11.61 0.68 -22.19
CA ASP A 154 -12.50 0.98 -23.30
C ASP A 154 -12.14 0.18 -24.57
N GLN A 155 -10.85 0.07 -24.88
CA GLN A 155 -10.36 -0.74 -26.00
C GLN A 155 -10.68 -2.23 -25.80
N VAL A 156 -10.46 -2.76 -24.60
CA VAL A 156 -10.81 -4.15 -24.26
C VAL A 156 -12.31 -4.35 -24.44
N PHE A 157 -13.15 -3.44 -23.94
CA PHE A 157 -14.60 -3.55 -24.05
C PHE A 157 -15.09 -3.62 -25.50
N LEU A 158 -14.54 -2.79 -26.40
CA LEU A 158 -14.87 -2.83 -27.82
C LEU A 158 -14.55 -4.18 -28.46
N LYS A 159 -13.41 -4.79 -28.08
CA LYS A 159 -13.02 -6.13 -28.56
C LYS A 159 -13.97 -7.20 -28.02
N VAL A 160 -14.24 -7.18 -26.72
CA VAL A 160 -15.09 -8.15 -26.00
C VAL A 160 -16.51 -8.14 -26.56
N LYS A 161 -17.05 -6.96 -26.90
CA LYS A 161 -18.37 -6.84 -27.54
C LYS A 161 -18.45 -7.60 -28.86
N SER A 162 -17.36 -7.65 -29.63
CA SER A 162 -17.31 -8.36 -30.92
C SER A 162 -17.05 -9.86 -30.81
N SER A 163 -16.60 -10.36 -29.65
CA SER A 163 -16.30 -11.77 -29.43
C SER A 163 -17.46 -12.57 -28.85
N LEU A 164 -18.54 -11.92 -28.43
CA LEU A 164 -19.71 -12.58 -27.86
C LEU A 164 -20.42 -13.46 -28.89
N THR A 165 -20.66 -14.71 -28.53
CA THR A 165 -21.42 -15.67 -29.33
C THR A 165 -22.38 -16.45 -28.45
N GLU A 166 -23.50 -16.90 -29.02
CA GLU A 166 -24.41 -17.81 -28.34
C GLU A 166 -23.68 -19.09 -27.89
N GLY A 167 -24.02 -19.58 -26.70
CA GLY A 167 -23.37 -20.75 -26.08
C GLY A 167 -22.05 -20.47 -25.36
N MET A 168 -21.51 -19.24 -25.43
CA MET A 168 -20.34 -18.84 -24.64
C MET A 168 -20.70 -18.77 -23.15
N THR A 169 -19.84 -19.27 -22.28
CA THR A 169 -20.02 -19.16 -20.82
C THR A 169 -19.45 -17.85 -20.28
N GLU A 170 -19.84 -17.47 -19.06
CA GLU A 170 -19.29 -16.30 -18.37
C GLU A 170 -17.76 -16.43 -18.17
N LEU A 171 -17.28 -17.65 -17.91
CA LEU A 171 -15.85 -17.96 -17.76
C LEU A 171 -15.08 -17.83 -19.08
N ASP A 172 -15.69 -18.23 -20.21
CA ASP A 172 -15.09 -18.03 -21.53
C ASP A 172 -14.91 -16.54 -21.81
N LEU A 173 -15.92 -15.72 -21.50
CA LEU A 173 -15.85 -14.28 -21.70
C LEU A 173 -14.84 -13.62 -20.75
N GLU A 174 -14.81 -14.01 -19.47
CA GLU A 174 -13.80 -13.53 -18.52
C GLU A 174 -12.38 -13.79 -19.04
N LYS A 175 -12.13 -14.98 -19.58
CA LYS A 175 -10.83 -15.32 -20.18
C LYS A 175 -10.51 -14.38 -21.34
N VAL A 176 -11.45 -14.14 -22.26
CA VAL A 176 -11.25 -13.21 -23.38
C VAL A 176 -10.92 -11.80 -22.89
N ILE A 177 -11.60 -11.31 -21.85
CA ILE A 177 -11.33 -10.01 -21.24
C ILE A 177 -9.89 -9.97 -20.71
N ARG A 178 -9.48 -10.96 -19.91
CA ARG A 178 -8.14 -11.00 -19.29
C ARG A 178 -7.02 -11.13 -20.32
N ASP A 179 -7.22 -11.95 -21.34
CA ASP A 179 -6.27 -12.14 -22.43
C ASP A 179 -6.07 -10.83 -23.21
N GLU A 180 -7.16 -10.09 -23.46
CA GLU A 180 -7.09 -8.82 -24.17
C GLU A 180 -6.44 -7.70 -23.35
N PHE A 181 -6.71 -7.63 -22.04
CA PHE A 181 -5.96 -6.73 -21.14
C PHE A 181 -4.46 -7.04 -21.22
N SER A 182 -4.09 -8.32 -21.10
CA SER A 182 -2.69 -8.76 -21.11
C SER A 182 -2.02 -8.42 -22.44
N ARG A 183 -2.72 -8.60 -23.56
CA ARG A 183 -2.25 -8.25 -24.91
C ARG A 183 -1.95 -6.76 -25.06
N LEU A 184 -2.72 -5.90 -24.38
CA LEU A 184 -2.53 -4.45 -24.36
C LEU A 184 -1.54 -3.97 -23.28
N GLY A 185 -0.94 -4.89 -22.53
CA GLY A 185 0.02 -4.58 -21.46
C GLY A 185 -0.65 -4.14 -20.14
N GLY A 186 -1.95 -4.37 -19.99
CA GLY A 186 -2.70 -4.12 -18.77
C GLY A 186 -2.89 -5.38 -17.93
N ILE A 187 -3.08 -5.20 -16.63
CA ILE A 187 -3.46 -6.27 -15.69
C ILE A 187 -4.76 -5.83 -15.01
N PRO A 188 -5.88 -6.53 -15.22
CA PRO A 188 -7.15 -6.15 -14.60
C PRO A 188 -7.10 -6.43 -13.10
N THR A 189 -7.48 -5.45 -12.29
CA THR A 189 -7.56 -5.61 -10.83
C THR A 189 -8.62 -6.63 -10.41
N PHE A 190 -9.75 -6.65 -11.13
CA PHE A 190 -10.83 -7.63 -10.99
C PHE A 190 -11.54 -7.80 -12.34
N CYS A 191 -12.30 -8.88 -12.51
CA CYS A 191 -13.17 -9.09 -13.66
C CYS A 191 -14.44 -9.80 -13.18
N ILE A 192 -15.59 -9.29 -13.58
CA ILE A 192 -16.90 -9.87 -13.25
C ILE A 192 -17.69 -9.95 -14.55
N VAL A 193 -18.20 -11.13 -14.88
CA VAL A 193 -19.11 -11.36 -15.99
C VAL A 193 -20.40 -11.95 -15.42
N GLY A 194 -21.54 -11.35 -15.78
CA GLY A 194 -22.85 -11.81 -15.36
C GLY A 194 -23.81 -11.79 -16.53
N PHE A 195 -24.24 -12.96 -16.98
CA PHE A 195 -25.34 -13.12 -17.92
C PHE A 195 -26.66 -13.17 -17.16
N GLY A 196 -27.78 -12.86 -17.83
CA GLY A 196 -29.10 -12.89 -17.21
C GLY A 196 -29.42 -14.25 -16.59
N PRO A 197 -30.39 -14.33 -15.67
CA PRO A 197 -30.88 -15.61 -15.17
C PRO A 197 -31.49 -16.36 -16.36
N GLY A 198 -30.86 -17.47 -16.75
CA GLY A 198 -31.21 -18.25 -17.95
C GLY A 198 -32.65 -18.72 -18.01
#